data_AF-A0A453M9E8-F1
#
_entry.id   AF-A0A453M9E8-F1
#
_cell.length_a   1.000
_cell.length_b   1.000
_cell.length_c   1.000
_cell.angle_alpha   90.00
_cell.angle_beta   90.00
_cell.angle_gamma   90.00
#
_symmetry.space_group_name_H-M   'P 1'
#
loop_
_entity.id
_entity.type
_entity.pdbx_description
1 polymer ?
#
loop_
_entity_poly.entity_id
_entity_poly.type
_entity_poly.pdbx_seq_one_letter_code
_entity_poly.pdbx_strand_id
1 'polypeptide(L)'
;EHCVIESKPDHFLDDLRLHNPWTELKQFAKSIDICDKDAVVHKHTPYIVILVRLAEKWADAHDGQLPSTRQEKREFKDLIRAHMLNVDEDNYKEAVESSYKVSLTPGISNEIRQIIDDSSSEVNFSSSDFWVLVSALKEFITNEGNGELPLEGTIPDMTSLTEYYVSLQKIYQAKAESDCLAMEHRVKSILKRIGRDPESISRAYIKTFCKNTRKLKVCRYRSMEEEFSSP
;
A
#
# COMPACT_ATOMS: atom_id res chain seq x y z
N GLU A 1 4.67 -28.26 -0.30
CA GLU A 1 4.21 -26.86 -0.20
C GLU A 1 4.99 -26.01 -1.21
N HIS A 2 4.36 -25.01 -1.80
CA HIS A 2 4.99 -24.06 -2.72
C HIS A 2 4.63 -22.63 -2.30
N CYS A 3 5.63 -21.86 -1.88
CA CYS A 3 5.47 -20.48 -1.43
C CYS A 3 5.92 -19.50 -2.52
N VAL A 4 5.04 -18.58 -2.89
CA VAL A 4 5.24 -17.62 -3.98
C VAL A 4 5.21 -16.21 -3.43
N ILE A 5 6.26 -15.43 -3.73
CA ILE A 5 6.33 -14.02 -3.39
C ILE A 5 5.79 -13.16 -4.54
N GLU A 6 6.19 -13.44 -5.77
CA GLU A 6 5.79 -12.66 -6.95
C GLU A 6 4.70 -13.39 -7.75
N SER A 7 3.46 -13.37 -7.27
CA SER A 7 2.36 -14.08 -7.95
C SER A 7 1.83 -13.37 -9.20
N LYS A 8 2.27 -12.14 -9.49
CA LYS A 8 1.89 -11.30 -10.64
C LYS A 8 0.39 -11.36 -10.97
N PRO A 9 -0.50 -10.88 -10.07
CA PRO A 9 -1.94 -10.93 -10.31
C PRO A 9 -2.36 -10.05 -11.50
N ASP A 10 -3.35 -10.50 -12.27
CA ASP A 10 -3.87 -9.79 -13.45
C ASP A 10 -4.51 -8.44 -13.11
N HIS A 11 -5.11 -8.34 -11.92
CA HIS A 11 -5.69 -7.11 -11.39
C HIS A 11 -5.12 -6.84 -10.01
N PHE A 12 -4.51 -5.67 -9.84
CA PHE A 12 -4.13 -5.15 -8.53
C PHE A 12 -4.49 -3.66 -8.43
N LEU A 13 -4.81 -3.24 -7.22
CA LEU A 13 -5.04 -1.83 -6.90
C LEU A 13 -3.74 -1.22 -6.41
N ASP A 14 -3.42 -0.02 -6.89
CA ASP A 14 -2.28 0.74 -6.39
C ASP A 14 -2.42 1.03 -4.89
N ASP A 15 -1.37 0.77 -4.12
CA ASP A 15 -1.33 1.12 -2.69
C ASP A 15 -0.99 2.60 -2.50
N LEU A 16 -1.96 3.47 -2.77
CA LEU A 16 -1.80 4.93 -2.68
C LEU A 16 -2.03 5.49 -1.27
N ARG A 17 -2.52 4.67 -0.32
CA ARG A 17 -2.81 5.11 1.07
C ARG A 17 -3.65 6.38 1.18
N LEU A 18 -4.55 6.66 0.23
CA LEU A 18 -5.37 7.87 0.26
C LEU A 18 -6.41 7.86 1.39
N HIS A 19 -6.79 6.68 1.88
CA HIS A 19 -7.62 6.51 3.07
C HIS A 19 -6.91 6.87 4.37
N ASN A 20 -5.57 6.78 4.39
CA ASN A 20 -4.76 7.10 5.55
C ASN A 20 -3.36 7.59 5.13
N PRO A 21 -3.26 8.82 4.59
CA PRO A 21 -1.99 9.33 4.10
C PRO A 21 -1.06 9.63 5.29
N TRP A 22 0.21 9.23 5.16
CA TRP A 22 1.22 9.48 6.19
C TRP A 22 1.70 10.95 6.13
N THR A 23 2.44 11.35 7.16
CA THR A 23 2.79 12.76 7.41
C THR A 23 3.44 13.44 6.20
N GLU A 24 4.42 12.80 5.58
CA GLU A 24 5.20 13.35 4.47
C GLU A 24 4.35 13.53 3.21
N LEU A 25 3.43 12.59 2.94
CA LEU A 25 2.48 12.72 1.83
C LEU A 25 1.50 13.88 2.08
N LYS A 26 0.97 14.02 3.31
CA LYS A 26 0.11 15.15 3.69
C LYS A 26 0.85 16.48 3.57
N GLN A 27 2.10 16.56 4.03
CA GLN A 27 2.92 17.77 3.97
C GLN A 27 3.21 18.18 2.52
N PHE A 28 3.58 17.22 1.67
CA PHE A 28 3.79 17.50 0.25
C PHE A 28 2.51 17.98 -0.43
N ALA A 29 1.38 17.31 -0.19
CA ALA A 29 0.10 17.75 -0.75
C ALA A 29 -0.26 19.18 -0.29
N LYS A 30 -0.01 19.52 0.99
CA LYS A 30 -0.23 20.86 1.55
C LYS A 30 0.67 21.95 0.96
N SER A 31 1.84 21.57 0.45
CA SER A 31 2.79 22.50 -0.19
C SER A 31 2.33 22.99 -1.56
N ILE A 32 1.34 22.32 -2.16
CA ILE A 32 0.81 22.65 -3.49
C ILE A 32 -0.55 23.32 -3.32
N ASP A 33 -0.71 24.49 -3.95
CA ASP A 33 -1.99 25.18 -4.01
C ASP A 33 -2.86 24.59 -5.12
N ILE A 34 -3.90 23.86 -4.74
CA ILE A 34 -4.87 23.30 -5.69
C ILE A 34 -5.84 24.37 -6.25
N CYS A 35 -5.77 25.60 -5.76
CA CYS A 35 -6.52 26.76 -6.26
C CYS A 35 -5.62 27.74 -7.04
N ASP A 36 -4.44 27.29 -7.50
CA ASP A 36 -3.51 28.12 -8.26
C ASP A 36 -4.21 28.70 -9.50
N LYS A 37 -3.96 29.98 -9.76
CA LYS A 37 -4.52 30.71 -10.91
C LYS A 37 -3.71 30.49 -12.19
N ASP A 38 -2.48 29.97 -12.08
CA ASP A 38 -1.72 29.52 -13.22
C ASP A 38 -2.34 28.24 -13.79
N ALA A 39 -2.95 28.37 -14.97
CA ALA A 39 -3.62 27.27 -15.65
C ALA A 39 -2.69 26.08 -15.95
N VAL A 40 -1.39 26.32 -16.15
CA VAL A 40 -0.42 25.24 -16.40
C VAL A 40 -0.20 24.45 -15.13
N VAL A 41 0.06 25.12 -14.00
CA VAL A 41 0.27 24.46 -12.70
C VAL A 41 -0.99 23.72 -12.26
N HIS A 42 -2.15 24.37 -12.40
CA HIS A 42 -3.44 23.78 -12.04
C HIS A 42 -3.74 22.50 -12.82
N LYS A 43 -3.57 22.51 -14.16
CA LYS A 43 -3.79 21.34 -15.05
C LYS A 43 -2.80 20.19 -14.85
N HIS A 44 -1.65 20.48 -14.26
CA HIS A 44 -0.57 19.52 -14.06
C HIS A 44 -0.29 19.26 -12.58
N THR A 45 -1.27 19.52 -11.71
CA THR A 45 -1.23 19.07 -10.32
C THR A 45 -1.66 17.60 -10.26
N PRO A 46 -0.84 16.68 -9.72
CA PRO A 46 -1.16 15.25 -9.72
C PRO A 46 -2.48 14.96 -8.97
N TYR A 47 -3.29 14.03 -9.52
CA TYR A 47 -4.59 13.69 -8.93
C TYR A 47 -4.49 13.21 -7.48
N ILE A 48 -3.38 12.57 -7.08
CA ILE A 48 -3.11 12.16 -5.71
C ILE A 48 -3.10 13.37 -4.76
N VAL A 49 -2.47 14.47 -5.17
CA VAL A 49 -2.42 15.72 -4.38
C VAL A 49 -3.82 16.32 -4.27
N ILE A 50 -4.55 16.39 -5.39
CA ILE A 50 -5.95 16.87 -5.42
C ILE A 50 -6.81 16.06 -4.44
N LEU A 51 -6.72 14.73 -4.50
CA LEU A 51 -7.51 13.85 -3.64
C LEU A 51 -7.15 13.99 -2.16
N VAL A 52 -5.86 14.06 -1.81
CA VAL A 52 -5.45 14.25 -0.40
C VAL A 52 -5.98 15.59 0.12
N ARG A 53 -5.85 16.67 -0.65
CA ARG A 53 -6.27 18.02 -0.22
C ARG A 53 -7.77 18.16 -0.09
N LEU A 54 -8.52 17.62 -1.05
CA LEU A 54 -9.98 17.66 -1.00
C LEU A 54 -10.55 16.68 0.03
N ALA A 55 -9.89 15.55 0.29
CA ALA A 55 -10.26 14.65 1.37
C ALA A 55 -10.07 15.29 2.75
N GLU A 56 -8.97 16.04 2.96
CA GLU A 56 -8.78 16.83 4.18
C GLU A 56 -9.89 17.88 4.34
N LYS A 57 -10.18 18.66 3.28
CA LYS A 57 -11.26 19.65 3.28
C LYS A 57 -12.63 19.03 3.55
N TRP A 58 -12.89 17.84 3.00
CA TRP A 58 -14.10 17.08 3.28
C TRP A 58 -14.16 16.69 4.76
N ALA A 59 -13.09 16.10 5.29
CA ALA A 59 -13.02 15.64 6.67
C ALA A 59 -13.22 16.80 7.67
N ASP A 60 -12.66 17.98 7.40
CA ASP A 60 -12.84 19.19 8.22
C ASP A 60 -14.33 19.61 8.33
N ALA A 61 -15.14 19.33 7.31
CA ALA A 61 -16.57 19.60 7.29
C ALA A 61 -17.45 18.44 7.81
N HIS A 62 -16.86 17.28 8.12
CA HIS A 62 -17.57 16.04 8.48
C HIS A 62 -16.92 15.34 9.68
N ASP A 63 -16.54 16.09 10.72
CA ASP A 63 -16.01 15.56 11.99
C ASP A 63 -14.81 14.60 11.83
N GLY A 64 -13.94 14.91 10.86
CA GLY A 64 -12.76 14.10 10.55
C GLY A 64 -13.05 12.84 9.73
N GLN A 65 -14.29 12.61 9.30
CA GLN A 65 -14.68 11.43 8.54
C GLN A 65 -14.47 11.60 7.03
N LEU A 66 -13.99 10.55 6.38
CA LEU A 66 -13.89 10.47 4.93
C LEU A 66 -15.24 10.09 4.30
N PRO A 67 -15.47 10.40 3.01
CA PRO A 67 -16.70 9.99 2.32
C PRO A 67 -16.85 8.47 2.38
N SER A 68 -17.96 7.98 2.91
CA SER A 68 -18.17 6.56 3.20
C SER A 68 -19.40 6.00 2.49
N THR A 69 -20.52 6.75 2.55
CA THR A 69 -21.79 6.36 1.95
C THR A 69 -21.80 6.60 0.44
N ARG A 70 -22.73 5.96 -0.28
CA ARG A 70 -22.91 6.21 -1.72
C ARG A 70 -23.22 7.67 -2.01
N GLN A 71 -23.98 8.32 -1.13
CA GLN A 71 -24.33 9.73 -1.24
C GLN A 71 -23.09 10.62 -1.04
N GLU A 72 -22.35 10.41 0.05
CA GLU A 72 -21.12 11.16 0.35
C GLU A 72 -20.08 10.99 -0.77
N LYS A 73 -19.92 9.77 -1.30
CA LYS A 73 -19.02 9.51 -2.44
C LYS A 73 -19.44 10.27 -3.70
N ARG A 74 -20.74 10.50 -3.92
CA ARG A 74 -21.23 11.32 -5.02
C ARG A 74 -20.93 12.79 -4.77
N GLU A 75 -21.24 13.28 -3.58
CA GLU A 75 -20.99 14.66 -3.18
C GLU A 75 -19.49 15.00 -3.19
N PHE A 76 -18.62 14.06 -2.82
CA PHE A 76 -17.18 14.21 -2.93
C PHE A 76 -16.71 14.30 -4.39
N LYS A 77 -17.29 13.51 -5.30
CA LYS A 77 -17.03 13.67 -6.74
C LYS A 77 -17.48 15.04 -7.25
N ASP A 78 -18.61 15.54 -6.77
CA ASP A 78 -19.11 16.87 -7.14
C ASP A 78 -18.20 17.97 -6.58
N LEU A 79 -17.66 17.79 -5.36
CA LEU A 79 -16.65 18.67 -4.78
C LEU A 79 -15.38 18.73 -5.64
N ILE A 80 -14.89 17.59 -6.13
CA ILE A 80 -13.73 17.54 -7.04
C ILE A 80 -14.03 18.31 -8.33
N ARG A 81 -15.19 18.05 -8.96
CA ARG A 81 -15.60 18.74 -10.18
C ARG A 81 -15.76 20.25 -9.99
N ALA A 82 -16.21 20.69 -8.82
CA ALA A 82 -16.36 22.10 -8.52
C ALA A 82 -15.03 22.86 -8.42
N HIS A 83 -13.91 22.16 -8.25
CA HIS A 83 -12.56 22.75 -8.28
C HIS A 83 -11.95 22.73 -9.70
N MET A 84 -12.60 22.10 -10.69
CA MET A 84 -12.17 22.21 -12.08
C MET A 84 -12.43 23.61 -12.60
N LEU A 85 -11.42 24.21 -13.24
CA LEU A 85 -11.54 25.51 -13.87
C LEU A 85 -11.97 25.38 -15.34
N ASN A 86 -11.60 24.27 -15.99
CA ASN A 86 -11.90 24.00 -17.40
C ASN A 86 -12.32 22.55 -17.62
N VAL A 87 -12.94 22.27 -18.77
CA VAL A 87 -13.42 20.92 -19.13
C VAL A 87 -12.26 19.98 -19.54
N ASP A 88 -11.14 20.55 -19.96
CA ASP A 88 -9.96 19.83 -20.46
C ASP A 88 -8.89 19.58 -19.38
N GLU A 89 -9.27 19.49 -18.11
CA GLU A 89 -8.36 19.21 -16.99
C GLU A 89 -8.33 17.71 -16.66
N ASP A 90 -7.46 16.98 -17.36
CA ASP A 90 -7.38 15.52 -17.25
C ASP A 90 -6.97 15.04 -15.84
N ASN A 91 -6.12 15.79 -15.13
CA ASN A 91 -5.76 15.51 -13.74
C ASN A 91 -6.98 15.50 -12.78
N TYR A 92 -7.97 16.37 -13.00
CA TYR A 92 -9.21 16.35 -12.23
C TYR A 92 -10.17 15.25 -12.68
N LYS A 93 -10.18 14.88 -13.97
CA LYS A 93 -10.91 13.69 -14.43
C LYS A 93 -10.35 12.42 -13.78
N GLU A 94 -9.02 12.27 -13.77
CA GLU A 94 -8.30 11.22 -13.05
C GLU A 94 -8.66 11.20 -11.56
N ALA A 95 -8.74 12.38 -10.91
CA ALA A 95 -9.15 12.51 -9.51
C ALA A 95 -10.60 12.02 -9.30
N VAL A 96 -11.54 12.42 -10.16
CA VAL A 96 -12.94 11.95 -10.08
C VAL A 96 -13.03 10.43 -10.26
N GLU A 97 -12.29 9.87 -11.22
CA GLU A 97 -12.25 8.43 -11.48
C GLU A 97 -11.62 7.66 -10.32
N SER A 98 -10.56 8.19 -9.73
CA SER A 98 -9.82 7.58 -8.60
C SER A 98 -10.37 7.94 -7.23
N SER A 99 -11.39 8.79 -7.12
CA SER A 99 -11.93 9.28 -5.84
C SER A 99 -12.38 8.17 -4.88
N TYR A 100 -12.80 7.02 -5.40
CA TYR A 100 -13.17 5.88 -4.56
C TYR A 100 -11.99 5.36 -3.72
N LYS A 101 -10.74 5.59 -4.14
CA LYS A 101 -9.52 5.20 -3.42
C LYS A 101 -9.35 5.97 -2.09
N VAL A 102 -10.00 7.13 -1.94
CA VAL A 102 -10.04 7.87 -0.66
C VAL A 102 -10.85 7.12 0.39
N SER A 103 -11.98 6.55 -0.03
CA SER A 103 -12.88 5.80 0.84
C SER A 103 -12.49 4.34 1.03
N LEU A 104 -11.72 3.79 0.09
CA LEU A 104 -11.38 2.38 0.06
C LEU A 104 -10.16 2.13 0.93
N THR A 105 -10.37 1.47 2.07
CA THR A 105 -9.26 0.86 2.82
C THR A 105 -8.88 -0.45 2.14
N PRO A 106 -7.68 -0.60 1.57
CA PRO A 106 -7.28 -1.85 0.92
C PRO A 106 -7.32 -3.03 1.91
N GLY A 107 -7.04 -2.76 3.18
CA GLY A 107 -7.00 -3.76 4.24
C GLY A 107 -5.99 -4.88 3.95
N ILE A 108 -6.06 -5.93 4.75
CA ILE A 108 -5.36 -7.19 4.51
C ILE A 108 -6.38 -8.17 3.95
N SER A 109 -6.14 -8.70 2.75
CA SER A 109 -7.06 -9.66 2.12
C SER A 109 -7.14 -10.95 2.93
N ASN A 110 -8.23 -11.71 2.76
CA ASN A 110 -8.42 -12.96 3.48
C ASN A 110 -7.30 -13.98 3.17
N GLU A 111 -6.80 -14.00 1.94
CA GLU A 111 -5.70 -14.88 1.53
C GLU A 111 -4.42 -14.52 2.27
N ILE A 112 -4.10 -13.23 2.39
CA ILE A 112 -2.90 -12.79 3.11
C ILE A 112 -3.06 -13.02 4.62
N ARG A 113 -4.26 -12.81 5.18
CA ARG A 113 -4.55 -13.15 6.58
C ARG A 113 -4.34 -14.64 6.86
N GLN A 114 -4.84 -15.52 5.98
CA GLN A 114 -4.63 -16.96 6.11
C GLN A 114 -3.14 -17.33 6.14
N ILE A 115 -2.31 -16.67 5.32
CA ILE A 115 -0.85 -16.89 5.33
C ILE A 115 -0.24 -16.37 6.64
N ILE A 116 -0.62 -15.19 7.11
CA ILE A 116 -0.09 -14.58 8.34
C ILE A 116 -0.48 -15.40 9.59
N ASP A 117 -1.70 -15.92 9.62
CA ASP A 117 -2.25 -16.67 10.75
C ASP A 117 -1.96 -18.19 10.64
N ASP A 118 -1.27 -18.61 9.58
CA ASP A 118 -0.87 -20.01 9.40
C ASP A 118 0.07 -20.48 10.51
N SER A 119 -0.07 -21.72 10.96
CA SER A 119 0.82 -22.31 11.98
C SER A 119 2.29 -22.31 11.57
N SER A 120 2.59 -22.31 10.27
CA SER A 120 3.97 -22.25 9.76
C SER A 120 4.64 -20.90 10.03
N SER A 121 3.87 -19.86 10.36
CA SER A 121 4.40 -18.56 10.82
C SER A 121 4.99 -18.60 12.24
N GLU A 122 4.69 -19.66 13.01
CA GLU A 122 5.31 -19.94 14.30
C GLU A 122 6.66 -20.65 14.08
N VAL A 123 7.67 -19.84 13.77
CA VAL A 123 8.94 -20.32 13.23
C VAL A 123 9.89 -20.92 14.25
N ASN A 124 10.72 -21.86 13.79
CA ASN A 124 11.81 -22.48 14.52
C ASN A 124 13.07 -22.57 13.64
N PHE A 125 14.14 -23.19 14.15
CA PHE A 125 15.43 -23.30 13.45
C PHE A 125 15.34 -23.91 12.04
N SER A 126 14.38 -24.81 11.81
CA SER A 126 14.19 -25.51 10.52
C SER A 126 13.23 -24.81 9.55
N SER A 127 12.59 -23.71 9.97
CA SER A 127 11.64 -22.96 9.13
C SER A 127 12.32 -22.33 7.92
N SER A 128 11.59 -22.31 6.80
CA SER A 128 12.06 -21.66 5.57
C SER A 128 12.11 -20.14 5.70
N ASP A 129 12.94 -19.50 4.88
CA ASP A 129 13.10 -18.04 4.87
C ASP A 129 11.77 -17.32 4.59
N PHE A 130 10.92 -17.91 3.74
CA PHE A 130 9.58 -17.40 3.49
C PHE A 130 8.76 -17.29 4.77
N TRP A 131 8.71 -18.34 5.58
CA TRP A 131 7.93 -18.35 6.81
C TRP A 131 8.54 -17.44 7.89
N VAL A 132 9.87 -17.27 7.91
CA VAL A 132 10.54 -16.25 8.74
C VAL A 132 10.09 -14.84 8.33
N LEU A 133 9.99 -14.56 7.03
CA LEU A 133 9.49 -13.28 6.52
C LEU A 133 8.01 -13.05 6.83
N VAL A 134 7.17 -14.10 6.75
CA VAL A 134 5.76 -14.03 7.16
C VAL A 134 5.62 -13.77 8.67
N SER A 135 6.45 -14.41 9.49
CA SER A 135 6.50 -14.16 10.94
C SER A 135 6.91 -12.71 11.23
N ALA A 136 7.93 -12.20 10.52
CA ALA A 136 8.34 -10.79 10.61
C ALA A 136 7.24 -9.83 10.15
N LEU A 137 6.48 -10.20 9.11
CA LEU A 137 5.35 -9.41 8.60
C LEU A 137 4.23 -9.32 9.63
N LYS A 138 3.89 -10.42 10.30
CA LYS A 138 2.91 -10.46 11.40
C LYS A 138 3.30 -9.48 12.51
N GLU A 139 4.57 -9.50 12.91
CA GLU A 139 5.09 -8.57 13.90
C GLU A 139 5.13 -7.11 13.37
N PHE A 140 5.44 -6.87 12.09
CA PHE A 140 5.42 -5.53 11.49
C PHE A 140 4.02 -4.91 11.53
N ILE A 141 3.00 -5.65 11.08
CA ILE A 141 1.61 -5.17 11.01
C ILE A 141 1.12 -4.67 12.38
N THR A 142 1.48 -5.37 13.46
CA THR A 142 1.02 -5.05 14.82
C THR A 142 1.77 -3.88 15.46
N ASN A 143 2.94 -3.50 14.93
CA ASN A 143 3.81 -2.50 15.52
C ASN A 143 3.99 -1.28 14.60
N GLU A 144 4.91 -1.32 13.62
CA GLU A 144 5.20 -0.18 12.74
C GLU A 144 4.14 0.00 11.65
N GLY A 145 3.49 -1.09 11.24
CA GLY A 145 2.52 -1.11 10.15
C GLY A 145 1.17 -0.51 10.52
N ASN A 146 0.85 -0.37 11.82
CA ASN A 146 -0.44 0.12 12.32
C ASN A 146 -1.64 -0.57 11.64
N GLY A 147 -1.59 -1.91 11.58
CA GLY A 147 -2.62 -2.74 10.94
C GLY A 147 -2.50 -2.89 9.42
N GLU A 148 -1.50 -2.25 8.79
CA GLU A 148 -1.27 -2.32 7.35
C GLU A 148 0.01 -3.08 6.98
N LEU A 149 0.04 -3.58 5.75
CA LEU A 149 1.23 -4.20 5.15
C LEU A 149 2.31 -3.15 4.82
N PRO A 150 3.59 -3.54 4.65
CA PRO A 150 4.61 -2.67 4.10
C PRO A 150 4.17 -2.03 2.77
N LEU A 151 4.49 -0.75 2.57
CA LEU A 151 4.14 -0.04 1.35
C LEU A 151 4.92 -0.59 0.13
N GLU A 152 4.24 -0.76 -1.01
CA GLU A 152 4.90 -1.20 -2.26
C GLU A 152 5.89 -0.15 -2.81
N GLY A 153 5.57 1.14 -2.60
CA GLY A 153 6.44 2.27 -2.95
C GLY A 153 6.37 2.71 -4.41
N THR A 154 5.57 2.05 -5.25
CA THR A 154 5.31 2.44 -6.63
C THR A 154 4.02 3.24 -6.73
N ILE A 155 3.99 4.20 -7.66
CA ILE A 155 2.80 4.96 -8.04
C ILE A 155 2.53 4.77 -9.54
N PRO A 156 1.27 4.82 -9.99
CA PRO A 156 0.94 4.76 -11.41
C PRO A 156 1.37 6.05 -12.12
N ASP A 157 1.39 6.01 -13.46
CA ASP A 157 1.52 7.21 -14.27
C ASP A 157 0.29 8.12 -14.08
N MET A 158 0.46 9.44 -14.28
CA MET A 158 -0.63 10.42 -14.13
C MET A 158 -0.31 11.76 -14.77
N THR A 159 -1.36 12.54 -15.05
CA THR A 159 -1.24 13.92 -15.51
C THR A 159 -0.63 14.80 -14.43
N SER A 160 0.63 15.19 -14.60
CA SER A 160 1.39 15.96 -13.61
C SER A 160 2.58 16.70 -14.23
N LEU A 161 3.04 17.77 -13.57
CA LEU A 161 4.37 18.32 -13.80
C LEU A 161 5.41 17.26 -13.45
N THR A 162 6.51 17.21 -14.21
CA THR A 162 7.60 16.26 -13.96
C THR A 162 8.15 16.40 -12.55
N GLU A 163 8.32 17.62 -12.06
CA GLU A 163 8.86 17.90 -10.72
C GLU A 163 7.94 17.38 -9.60
N TYR A 164 6.62 17.58 -9.74
CA TYR A 164 5.64 17.06 -8.79
C TYR A 164 5.58 15.54 -8.80
N TYR A 165 5.59 14.93 -9.99
CA TYR A 165 5.58 13.48 -10.12
C TYR A 165 6.84 12.84 -9.51
N VAL A 166 8.02 13.37 -9.80
CA VAL A 166 9.29 12.89 -9.24
C VAL A 166 9.33 13.06 -7.73
N SER A 167 8.83 14.18 -7.20
CA SER A 167 8.77 14.42 -5.76
C SER A 167 7.82 13.43 -5.07
N LEU A 168 6.65 13.21 -5.65
CA LEU A 168 5.68 12.24 -5.15
C LEU A 168 6.25 10.81 -5.18
N GLN A 169 6.89 10.42 -6.28
CA GLN A 169 7.54 9.11 -6.40
C GLN A 169 8.58 8.90 -5.30
N LYS A 170 9.44 9.89 -5.04
CA LYS A 170 10.44 9.83 -3.96
C LYS A 170 9.80 9.66 -2.58
N ILE A 171 8.69 10.33 -2.31
CA ILE A 171 7.95 10.21 -1.03
C ILE A 171 7.46 8.78 -0.81
N TYR A 172 6.86 8.16 -1.82
CA TYR A 172 6.41 6.76 -1.75
C TYR A 172 7.57 5.78 -1.61
N GLN A 173 8.65 5.99 -2.37
CA GLN A 173 9.86 5.17 -2.27
C GLN A 173 10.51 5.26 -0.89
N ALA A 174 10.60 6.46 -0.31
CA ALA A 174 11.15 6.67 1.02
C ALA A 174 10.33 5.96 2.10
N LYS A 175 8.99 6.01 2.02
CA LYS A 175 8.12 5.28 2.96
C LYS A 175 8.27 3.77 2.82
N ALA A 176 8.32 3.25 1.60
CA ALA A 176 8.54 1.82 1.35
C ALA A 176 9.92 1.36 1.84
N GLU A 177 10.95 2.19 1.70
CA GLU A 177 12.28 1.91 2.23
C GLU A 177 12.28 1.89 3.77
N SER A 178 11.58 2.83 4.40
CA SER A 178 11.39 2.84 5.87
C SER A 178 10.68 1.57 6.35
N ASP A 179 9.65 1.10 5.65
CA ASP A 179 8.95 -0.14 5.99
C ASP A 179 9.84 -1.37 5.81
N CYS A 180 10.65 -1.39 4.73
CA CYS A 180 11.61 -2.45 4.49
C CYS A 180 12.68 -2.53 5.59
N LEU A 181 13.15 -1.39 6.10
CA LEU A 181 14.11 -1.35 7.20
C LEU A 181 13.51 -1.90 8.51
N ALA A 182 12.25 -1.55 8.81
CA ALA A 182 11.54 -2.11 9.95
C ALA A 182 11.38 -3.63 9.83
N MET A 183 10.99 -4.12 8.63
CA MET A 183 10.94 -5.55 8.32
C MET A 183 12.30 -6.23 8.50
N GLU A 184 13.39 -5.61 8.03
CA GLU A 184 14.75 -6.14 8.18
C GLU A 184 15.13 -6.33 9.66
N HIS A 185 14.85 -5.33 10.51
CA HIS A 185 15.10 -5.46 11.95
C HIS A 185 14.34 -6.64 12.58
N ARG A 186 13.09 -6.85 12.18
CA ARG A 186 12.27 -7.97 12.67
C ARG A 186 12.81 -9.32 12.22
N VAL A 187 13.16 -9.44 10.94
CA VAL A 187 13.78 -10.65 10.39
C VAL A 187 15.04 -11.00 11.17
N LYS A 188 15.94 -10.03 11.40
CA LYS A 188 17.18 -10.26 12.17
C LYS A 188 16.90 -10.68 13.60
N SER A 189 15.92 -10.05 14.26
CA SER A 189 15.50 -10.40 15.62
C SER A 189 14.97 -11.85 15.70
N ILE A 190 14.11 -12.23 14.75
CA ILE A 190 13.52 -13.56 14.67
C ILE A 190 14.59 -14.62 14.39
N LEU A 191 15.48 -14.39 13.42
CA LEU A 191 16.59 -15.30 13.10
C LEU A 191 17.46 -15.57 14.33
N LYS A 192 17.83 -14.51 15.07
CA LYS A 192 18.56 -14.63 16.33
C LYS A 192 17.80 -15.46 17.37
N ARG A 193 16.50 -15.23 17.52
CA ARG A 193 15.63 -15.96 18.47
C ARG A 193 15.55 -17.46 18.15
N ILE A 194 15.50 -17.83 16.87
CA ILE A 194 15.43 -19.23 16.44
C ILE A 194 16.81 -19.88 16.26
N GLY A 195 17.90 -19.18 16.59
CA GLY A 195 19.28 -19.71 16.54
C GLY A 195 19.90 -19.76 15.14
N ARG A 196 19.36 -19.00 14.17
CA ARG A 196 19.92 -18.83 12.82
C ARG A 196 20.80 -17.57 12.75
N ASP A 197 21.71 -17.54 11.79
CA ASP A 197 22.50 -16.35 11.48
C ASP A 197 21.57 -15.18 11.09
N PRO A 198 21.62 -14.02 11.80
CA PRO A 198 20.81 -12.85 11.48
C PRO A 198 21.00 -12.32 10.05
N GLU A 199 22.14 -12.57 9.42
CA GLU A 199 22.42 -12.13 8.04
C GLU A 199 22.11 -13.21 6.99
N SER A 200 21.52 -14.35 7.39
CA SER A 200 21.22 -15.44 6.45
C SER A 200 20.15 -15.10 5.41
N ILE A 201 19.32 -14.07 5.65
CA ILE A 201 18.31 -13.58 4.71
C ILE A 201 18.76 -12.21 4.19
N SER A 202 19.08 -12.14 2.90
CA SER A 202 19.59 -10.90 2.29
C SER A 202 18.56 -9.77 2.27
N ARG A 203 19.03 -8.52 2.43
CA ARG A 203 18.20 -7.31 2.27
C ARG A 203 17.48 -7.24 0.92
N ALA A 204 18.11 -7.71 -0.16
CA ALA A 204 17.48 -7.74 -1.47
C ALA A 204 16.23 -8.63 -1.48
N TYR A 205 16.29 -9.80 -0.84
CA TYR A 205 15.14 -10.70 -0.72
C TYR A 205 14.04 -10.13 0.18
N ILE A 206 14.41 -9.48 1.30
CA ILE A 206 13.45 -8.78 2.18
C ILE A 206 12.73 -7.66 1.41
N LYS A 207 13.47 -6.88 0.61
CA LYS A 207 12.89 -5.80 -0.21
C LYS A 207 11.92 -6.33 -1.25
N THR A 208 12.27 -7.41 -1.95
CA THR A 208 11.36 -8.10 -2.88
C THR A 208 10.13 -8.62 -2.16
N PHE A 209 10.28 -9.18 -0.97
CA PHE A 209 9.15 -9.61 -0.15
C PHE A 209 8.23 -8.44 0.21
N CYS A 210 8.78 -7.33 0.73
CA CYS A 210 8.01 -6.14 1.11
C CYS A 210 7.16 -5.60 -0.05
N LYS A 211 7.77 -5.48 -1.24
CA LYS A 211 7.10 -5.02 -2.47
C LYS A 211 5.91 -5.90 -2.89
N ASN A 212 5.93 -7.17 -2.50
CA ASN A 212 4.95 -8.16 -2.94
C ASN A 212 4.12 -8.76 -1.79
N THR A 213 4.10 -8.15 -0.61
CA THR A 213 3.33 -8.64 0.55
C THR A 213 1.83 -8.82 0.27
N ARG A 214 1.26 -7.96 -0.58
CA ARG A 214 -0.14 -8.06 -1.04
C ARG A 214 -0.38 -9.18 -2.07
N LYS A 215 0.69 -9.82 -2.55
CA LYS A 215 0.73 -10.76 -3.68
C LYS A 215 1.26 -12.14 -3.27
N LEU A 216 1.40 -12.39 -1.97
CA LEU A 216 1.87 -13.69 -1.47
C LEU A 216 0.86 -14.80 -1.78
N LYS A 217 1.36 -15.98 -2.12
CA LYS A 217 0.56 -17.21 -2.26
C LYS A 217 1.29 -18.38 -1.61
N VAL A 218 0.52 -19.27 -0.99
CA VAL A 218 1.00 -20.55 -0.48
C VAL A 218 0.10 -21.63 -1.05
N CYS A 219 0.68 -22.54 -1.83
CA CYS A 219 -0.01 -23.68 -2.42
C CYS A 219 0.42 -24.97 -1.72
N ARG A 220 -0.54 -25.68 -1.11
CA ARG A 220 -0.34 -26.99 -0.51
C ARG A 220 -1.07 -28.03 -1.33
N TYR A 221 -0.33 -29.03 -1.80
CA TYR A 221 -0.85 -30.15 -2.57
C TYR A 221 -0.94 -31.36 -1.66
N ARG A 222 -1.98 -32.18 -1.85
CA ARG A 222 -2.06 -33.51 -1.27
C ARG A 222 -1.03 -34.43 -1.93
N SER A 223 -0.56 -35.42 -1.19
CA SER A 223 0.21 -36.48 -1.82
C SER A 223 -0.72 -37.37 -2.66
N MET A 224 -0.18 -38.04 -3.68
CA MET A 224 -0.95 -39.05 -4.43
C MET A 224 -1.50 -40.12 -3.48
N GLU A 225 -0.70 -40.54 -2.49
CA GLU A 225 -1.11 -41.54 -1.50
C GLU A 225 -2.31 -41.07 -0.65
N GLU A 226 -2.31 -39.80 -0.22
CA GLU A 226 -3.45 -39.21 0.49
C GLU A 226 -4.70 -39.15 -0.39
N GLU A 227 -4.55 -38.85 -1.69
CA GLU A 227 -5.66 -38.83 -2.64
C GLU A 227 -6.28 -40.22 -2.81
N PHE A 228 -5.46 -41.27 -2.91
CA PHE A 228 -5.93 -42.64 -3.02
C PHE A 228 -6.51 -43.20 -1.71
N SER A 229 -5.96 -42.80 -0.56
CA SER A 229 -6.36 -43.33 0.76
C SER A 229 -7.52 -42.60 1.42
N SER A 230 -7.87 -41.40 0.95
CA SER A 230 -9.01 -40.61 1.45
C SER A 230 -9.70 -39.85 0.30
N PRO A 231 -10.53 -40.53 -0.51
CA PRO A 231 -11.22 -39.93 -1.66
C PRO A 231 -12.16 -38.78 -1.28
#